data_AF-A0A6M3Y0Q6-F1
#
_entry.id   AF-A0A6M3Y0Q6-F1
#
_cell.length_a   1.000
_cell.length_b   1.000
_cell.length_c   1.000
_cell.angle_alpha   90.00
_cell.angle_beta   90.00
_cell.angle_gamma   90.00
#
_symmetry.space_group_name_H-M   'P 1'
#
loop_
_entity.id
_entity.type
_entity.pdbx_description
1 polymer ?
#
loop_
_entity_poly.entity_id
_entity_poly.type
_entity_poly.pdbx_seq_one_letter_code
_entity_poly.pdbx_strand_id
1 'polypeptide(L)'
;MSFMNRAVFTTVMAIAVGFITGPLVALAYTNLTVGGTGGSITAIPTLDQVTDEGASTTNNVSFGQVSGTKFIAGLGSAAAPSYTFTGDEDTGMWSNGADNLQLSGVSQVGLNAGGNSLQFLGNEFRPLSGNAIDLGDPTFSFKNIYASGTLSVGGTIYAKSGNAAAYSFSGDEDTYISNNGENQMAFVVGGAGTIGINTASLTFYRRIEPDAKNLRDIGRPDLSWKNIYASGTAYLANVNVVDTTSVTSTVFVGNLTGKRGQICLGDQDGTGFTCLTGDNGTMTAYSTSTY
;
A
#
# COMPACT_ATOMS: atom_id res chain seq x y z
N MET A 1 -62.72 80.52 -28.89
CA MET A 1 -62.67 79.05 -28.88
C MET A 1 -61.46 78.61 -29.70
N SER A 2 -60.64 77.75 -29.08
CA SER A 2 -59.62 76.86 -29.65
C SER A 2 -58.40 77.44 -30.38
N PHE A 3 -57.24 77.25 -29.74
CA PHE A 3 -55.91 77.24 -30.33
C PHE A 3 -55.48 75.79 -30.61
N MET A 4 -54.62 75.64 -31.62
CA MET A 4 -53.55 74.64 -31.78
C MET A 4 -53.93 73.21 -32.21
N ASN A 5 -53.23 72.67 -33.23
CA ASN A 5 -51.95 72.04 -32.91
C ASN A 5 -51.01 71.86 -34.12
N ARG A 6 -49.73 72.21 -33.92
CA ARG A 6 -48.60 72.00 -34.83
C ARG A 6 -47.48 71.33 -34.03
N ALA A 7 -46.87 70.34 -34.67
CA ALA A 7 -45.54 69.76 -34.47
C ALA A 7 -45.29 68.88 -33.22
N VAL A 8 -44.92 67.64 -33.52
CA VAL A 8 -44.29 66.66 -32.62
C VAL A 8 -42.80 67.01 -32.50
N PHE A 9 -42.30 67.10 -31.25
CA PHE A 9 -40.88 67.09 -30.93
C PHE A 9 -40.58 65.84 -30.09
N THR A 10 -39.65 65.01 -30.53
CA THR A 10 -39.13 63.87 -29.75
C THR A 10 -38.14 64.40 -28.73
N THR A 11 -38.47 64.31 -27.44
CA THR A 11 -37.62 64.75 -26.33
C THR A 11 -36.96 63.53 -25.70
N VAL A 12 -35.62 63.50 -25.57
CA VAL A 12 -34.95 62.60 -24.63
C VAL A 12 -35.05 63.27 -23.25
N MET A 13 -35.82 62.68 -22.34
CA MET A 13 -36.12 63.25 -21.02
C MET A 13 -35.23 62.58 -19.96
N ALA A 14 -34.29 63.32 -19.39
CA ALA A 14 -33.64 62.95 -18.13
C ALA A 14 -34.54 63.46 -16.98
N ILE A 15 -35.13 62.56 -16.20
CA ILE A 15 -35.95 62.93 -15.05
C ILE A 15 -35.06 62.90 -13.81
N ALA A 16 -34.77 64.09 -13.25
CA ALA A 16 -34.31 64.21 -11.87
C ALA A 16 -35.54 64.04 -10.97
N VAL A 17 -35.71 62.86 -10.36
CA VAL A 17 -36.85 62.58 -9.48
C VAL A 17 -36.60 63.24 -8.12
N GLY A 18 -37.08 64.48 -7.97
CA GLY A 18 -37.37 65.05 -6.65
C GLY A 18 -38.67 64.45 -6.13
N PHE A 19 -38.62 63.92 -4.90
CA PHE A 19 -39.70 63.31 -4.11
C PHE A 19 -41.13 63.49 -4.64
N ILE A 20 -41.75 62.40 -5.10
CA ILE A 20 -43.15 62.38 -5.52
C ILE A 20 -43.99 61.77 -4.39
N THR A 21 -44.84 62.56 -3.75
CA THR A 21 -45.89 62.08 -2.83
C THR A 21 -47.22 62.03 -3.58
N GLY A 22 -47.53 60.86 -4.16
CA GLY A 22 -48.77 60.56 -4.88
C GLY A 22 -48.66 59.18 -5.55
N PRO A 23 -49.78 58.49 -5.87
CA PRO A 23 -49.72 57.16 -6.47
C PRO A 23 -48.97 57.26 -7.81
N LEU A 24 -47.78 56.68 -7.86
CA LEU A 24 -46.95 56.64 -9.05
C LEU A 24 -47.68 55.82 -10.11
N VAL A 25 -48.09 56.49 -11.18
CA VAL A 25 -48.44 55.83 -12.44
C VAL A 25 -47.28 54.93 -12.80
N ALA A 26 -47.55 53.64 -12.99
CA ALA A 26 -46.57 52.62 -13.32
C ALA A 26 -45.87 52.97 -14.63
N LEU A 27 -44.81 53.75 -14.52
CA LEU A 27 -43.90 54.03 -15.60
C LEU A 27 -42.99 52.80 -15.67
N ALA A 28 -43.20 52.00 -16.71
CA ALA A 28 -42.36 50.86 -17.03
C ALA A 28 -40.99 51.40 -17.47
N TYR A 29 -40.14 51.70 -16.50
CA TYR A 29 -38.75 52.04 -16.74
C TYR A 29 -37.96 50.74 -16.80
N THR A 30 -37.15 50.58 -17.85
CA THR A 30 -36.18 49.49 -17.94
C THR A 30 -35.04 49.68 -16.94
N ASN A 31 -34.72 50.93 -16.57
CA ASN A 31 -33.70 51.27 -15.58
C ASN A 31 -34.20 52.43 -14.69
N LEU A 32 -34.11 52.29 -13.36
CA LEU A 32 -34.39 53.35 -12.38
C LEU A 32 -33.11 53.67 -11.62
N THR A 33 -32.65 54.92 -11.71
CA THR A 33 -31.52 55.42 -10.92
C THR A 33 -32.05 56.29 -9.79
N VAL A 34 -31.80 55.90 -8.55
CA VAL A 34 -32.16 56.68 -7.36
C VAL A 34 -30.88 57.23 -6.75
N GLY A 35 -30.66 58.54 -6.85
CA GLY A 35 -29.53 59.21 -6.23
C GLY A 35 -29.94 59.83 -4.90
N GLY A 36 -29.33 59.39 -3.79
CA GLY A 36 -29.48 60.02 -2.48
C GLY A 36 -29.12 59.10 -1.32
N THR A 37 -28.44 59.63 -0.31
CA THR A 37 -28.17 58.90 0.94
C THR A 37 -29.46 58.67 1.72
N GLY A 38 -29.80 57.39 1.96
CA GLY A 38 -30.84 56.99 2.93
C GLY A 38 -32.25 56.76 2.39
N GLY A 39 -32.45 56.60 1.08
CA GLY A 39 -33.75 56.24 0.50
C GLY A 39 -34.04 54.74 0.61
N SER A 40 -35.18 54.35 1.20
CA SER A 40 -35.67 52.96 1.16
C SER A 40 -36.50 52.72 -0.10
N ILE A 41 -36.08 51.79 -0.95
CA ILE A 41 -36.82 51.40 -2.15
C ILE A 41 -37.84 50.33 -1.77
N THR A 42 -39.10 50.72 -1.62
CA THR A 42 -40.19 49.77 -1.36
C THR A 42 -40.79 49.32 -2.69
N ALA A 43 -40.33 48.15 -3.14
CA ALA A 43 -40.93 47.25 -4.14
C ALA A 43 -41.52 47.91 -5.41
N ILE A 44 -40.72 48.00 -6.47
CA ILE A 44 -41.23 48.10 -7.84
C ILE A 44 -41.10 46.69 -8.47
N PRO A 45 -42.21 45.97 -8.68
CA PRO A 45 -42.22 44.51 -8.92
C PRO A 45 -41.67 44.05 -10.27
N THR A 46 -41.23 44.97 -11.13
CA THR A 46 -40.76 44.65 -12.49
C THR A 46 -39.38 45.24 -12.80
N LEU A 47 -38.66 45.70 -11.78
CA LEU A 47 -37.33 46.26 -11.99
C LEU A 47 -36.29 45.13 -12.01
N ASP A 48 -35.70 44.92 -13.19
CA ASP A 48 -34.74 43.84 -13.47
C ASP A 48 -33.35 44.12 -12.86
N GLN A 49 -33.05 45.39 -12.53
CA GLN A 49 -31.81 45.81 -11.86
C GLN A 49 -32.08 47.02 -10.94
N VAL A 50 -31.70 46.93 -9.66
CA VAL A 50 -31.58 48.08 -8.74
C VAL A 50 -30.08 48.39 -8.62
N THR A 51 -29.65 49.56 -9.08
CA THR A 51 -28.25 50.00 -8.94
C THR A 51 -28.21 51.12 -7.91
N ASP A 52 -27.51 50.90 -6.79
CA ASP A 52 -27.25 51.93 -5.77
C ASP A 52 -25.85 52.51 -5.99
N GLU A 53 -25.77 53.78 -6.38
CA GLU A 53 -24.52 54.51 -6.62
C GLU A 53 -24.00 55.20 -5.33
N GLY A 54 -24.64 54.96 -4.18
CA GLY A 54 -24.25 55.53 -2.88
C GLY A 54 -23.30 54.62 -2.09
N ALA A 55 -22.21 55.19 -1.57
CA ALA A 55 -21.36 54.53 -0.57
C ALA A 55 -22.13 54.30 0.75
N SER A 56 -22.82 53.16 0.86
CA SER A 56 -23.50 52.71 2.09
C SER A 56 -22.72 51.57 2.74
N THR A 57 -22.15 51.81 3.92
CA THR A 57 -21.22 50.89 4.61
C THR A 57 -21.90 49.78 5.43
N THR A 58 -23.21 49.62 5.35
CA THR A 58 -23.94 48.51 5.97
C THR A 58 -25.21 48.21 5.18
N ASN A 59 -25.07 47.55 4.03
CA ASN A 59 -26.20 46.95 3.34
C ASN A 59 -26.58 45.65 4.07
N ASN A 60 -27.48 45.75 5.05
CA ASN A 60 -28.26 44.60 5.50
C ASN A 60 -29.23 44.23 4.36
N VAL A 61 -28.70 43.54 3.36
CA VAL A 61 -29.56 42.88 2.38
C VAL A 61 -30.13 41.66 3.07
N SER A 62 -31.35 41.78 3.59
CA SER A 62 -32.16 40.62 3.93
C SER A 62 -32.45 39.85 2.63
N PHE A 63 -31.57 38.94 2.23
CA PHE A 63 -31.89 38.04 1.14
C PHE A 63 -32.91 37.03 1.64
N GLY A 64 -34.12 37.15 1.10
CA GLY A 64 -35.16 36.20 1.40
C GLY A 64 -36.47 36.52 0.68
N GLN A 65 -36.44 36.78 -0.63
CA GLN A 65 -37.49 36.12 -1.40
C GLN A 65 -37.19 34.63 -1.27
N VAL A 66 -37.76 34.00 -0.24
CA VAL A 66 -37.92 32.55 -0.20
C VAL A 66 -38.90 32.23 -1.32
N SER A 67 -38.38 32.09 -2.53
CA SER A 67 -39.13 31.49 -3.61
C SER A 67 -38.98 29.99 -3.46
N GLY A 68 -39.83 29.39 -2.61
CA GLY A 68 -39.96 27.94 -2.46
C GLY A 68 -38.81 27.27 -1.71
N THR A 69 -38.99 27.05 -0.40
CA THR A 69 -38.38 25.99 0.45
C THR A 69 -36.86 25.66 0.40
N LYS A 70 -36.01 26.27 -0.46
CA LYS A 70 -34.57 25.97 -0.63
C LYS A 70 -33.71 27.22 -0.42
N PHE A 71 -32.67 27.11 0.41
CA PHE A 71 -31.58 28.08 0.45
C PHE A 71 -30.60 27.75 -0.67
N ILE A 72 -30.80 28.40 -1.81
CA ILE A 72 -29.89 28.31 -2.95
C ILE A 72 -28.84 29.37 -2.71
N ALA A 73 -27.70 28.97 -2.17
CA ALA A 73 -26.54 29.82 -2.34
C ALA A 73 -26.28 29.92 -3.85
N GLY A 74 -25.86 31.09 -4.33
CA GLY A 74 -25.09 31.12 -5.55
C GLY A 74 -23.96 30.09 -5.41
N LEU A 75 -23.50 29.52 -6.52
CA LEU A 75 -22.47 28.48 -6.54
C LEU A 75 -21.27 28.78 -5.60
N GLY A 76 -21.04 30.07 -5.32
CA GLY A 76 -19.97 30.56 -4.48
C GLY A 76 -18.64 30.15 -5.06
N SER A 77 -17.58 30.40 -4.33
CA SER A 77 -16.26 30.18 -4.87
C SER A 77 -15.28 29.90 -3.76
N ALA A 78 -14.24 29.11 -3.94
CA ALA A 78 -13.31 28.79 -2.85
C ALA A 78 -12.76 30.00 -2.03
N ALA A 79 -12.72 31.23 -2.54
CA ALA A 79 -12.21 32.43 -1.84
C ALA A 79 -13.30 33.40 -1.36
N ALA A 80 -14.52 33.14 -1.78
CA ALA A 80 -15.72 33.71 -1.22
C ALA A 80 -16.72 32.57 -1.25
N PRO A 81 -16.46 31.52 -0.45
CA PRO A 81 -17.28 30.34 -0.52
C PRO A 81 -18.68 30.80 -0.20
N SER A 82 -19.63 30.17 -0.87
CA SER A 82 -21.05 30.42 -0.63
C SER A 82 -21.33 30.54 0.87
N TYR A 83 -20.51 29.82 1.64
CA TYR A 83 -20.36 29.89 3.07
C TYR A 83 -18.91 30.16 3.43
N THR A 84 -18.64 31.29 4.07
CA THR A 84 -17.30 31.70 4.49
C THR A 84 -17.26 32.22 5.93
N PHE A 85 -16.09 32.59 6.48
CA PHE A 85 -15.94 33.01 7.87
C PHE A 85 -15.63 34.51 8.00
N THR A 86 -16.18 35.16 9.02
CA THR A 86 -15.90 36.58 9.27
C THR A 86 -14.43 36.78 9.66
N GLY A 87 -13.69 37.51 8.82
CA GLY A 87 -12.24 37.73 9.00
C GLY A 87 -11.35 36.64 8.38
N ASP A 88 -11.95 35.60 7.80
CA ASP A 88 -11.34 34.53 7.00
C ASP A 88 -12.38 34.17 5.92
N GLU A 89 -12.68 35.18 5.11
CA GLU A 89 -13.77 35.13 4.13
C GLU A 89 -13.41 34.31 2.89
N ASP A 90 -12.26 33.65 2.93
CA ASP A 90 -11.71 32.80 1.89
C ASP A 90 -11.54 31.33 2.30
N THR A 91 -11.98 30.92 3.49
CA THR A 91 -12.08 29.52 3.94
C THR A 91 -13.56 29.11 4.05
N GLY A 92 -13.97 27.98 3.48
CA GLY A 92 -15.35 27.51 3.59
C GLY A 92 -15.88 26.70 2.40
N MET A 93 -17.20 26.62 2.28
CA MET A 93 -17.85 25.65 1.39
C MET A 93 -18.54 26.28 0.20
N TRP A 94 -18.41 25.62 -0.93
CA TRP A 94 -19.02 26.05 -2.17
C TRP A 94 -19.46 24.82 -2.96
N SER A 95 -20.36 25.02 -3.91
CA SER A 95 -20.80 23.96 -4.81
C SER A 95 -20.57 24.48 -6.22
N ASN A 96 -19.88 23.70 -7.03
CA ASN A 96 -19.67 24.06 -8.43
C ASN A 96 -20.84 23.65 -9.33
N GLY A 97 -21.85 22.96 -8.80
CA GLY A 97 -22.90 22.40 -9.64
C GLY A 97 -23.61 21.22 -8.99
N ALA A 98 -24.45 20.56 -9.79
CA ALA A 98 -25.23 19.43 -9.32
C ALA A 98 -24.32 18.33 -8.73
N ASP A 99 -24.75 17.80 -7.60
CA ASP A 99 -24.16 16.62 -6.94
C ASP A 99 -22.70 16.77 -6.47
N ASN A 100 -22.20 18.01 -6.36
CA ASN A 100 -20.81 18.27 -6.02
C ASN A 100 -20.65 19.35 -4.96
N LEU A 101 -19.86 19.02 -3.95
CA LEU A 101 -19.60 19.84 -2.77
C LEU A 101 -18.09 20.01 -2.59
N GLN A 102 -17.67 21.25 -2.39
CA GLN A 102 -16.28 21.64 -2.32
C GLN A 102 -15.98 22.40 -1.03
N LEU A 103 -14.73 22.34 -0.62
CA LEU A 103 -14.19 22.86 0.65
C LEU A 103 -12.98 23.75 0.32
N SER A 104 -12.86 24.89 0.98
CA SER A 104 -11.67 25.75 1.02
C SER A 104 -11.28 25.96 2.48
N GLY A 105 -9.99 26.14 2.77
CA GLY A 105 -9.42 26.16 4.12
C GLY A 105 -8.29 25.16 4.34
N VAL A 106 -7.44 25.41 5.33
CA VAL A 106 -6.16 24.70 5.53
C VAL A 106 -6.36 23.33 6.24
N SER A 107 -6.92 22.36 5.50
CA SER A 107 -6.83 20.88 5.65
C SER A 107 -8.18 20.15 5.73
N GLN A 108 -8.73 19.83 4.55
CA GLN A 108 -9.67 18.69 4.41
C GLN A 108 -9.35 17.84 3.17
N VAL A 109 -8.87 18.45 2.07
CA VAL A 109 -8.10 17.80 0.99
C VAL A 109 -7.10 18.83 0.45
N GLY A 110 -5.81 18.51 0.45
CA GLY A 110 -4.78 19.34 -0.20
C GLY A 110 -4.43 18.77 -1.58
N LEU A 111 -4.68 19.53 -2.65
CA LEU A 111 -4.22 19.20 -4.00
C LEU A 111 -3.07 20.14 -4.38
N ASN A 112 -1.82 19.69 -4.21
CA ASN A 112 -0.62 20.51 -4.40
C ASN A 112 -0.14 20.51 -5.87
N ALA A 113 -0.34 21.62 -6.58
CA ALA A 113 0.12 21.83 -7.96
C ALA A 113 1.54 22.42 -8.01
N GLY A 114 2.52 21.59 -7.65
CA GLY A 114 3.97 21.82 -7.84
C GLY A 114 4.79 20.51 -7.80
N GLY A 115 4.10 19.37 -7.71
CA GLY A 115 4.69 18.04 -7.64
C GLY A 115 3.63 16.97 -7.37
N ASN A 116 2.67 16.80 -8.30
CA ASN A 116 1.66 15.73 -8.43
C ASN A 116 1.35 14.90 -7.16
N SER A 117 0.95 15.56 -6.08
CA SER A 117 0.63 14.89 -4.81
C SER A 117 -0.77 15.28 -4.37
N LEU A 118 -1.66 14.30 -4.32
CA LEU A 118 -2.89 14.37 -3.55
C LEU A 118 -2.49 14.10 -2.10
N GLN A 119 -2.51 15.15 -1.29
CA GLN A 119 -2.17 15.08 0.12
C GLN A 119 -3.45 15.09 0.93
N PHE A 120 -3.69 13.98 1.62
CA PHE A 120 -4.66 13.94 2.70
C PHE A 120 -3.98 14.54 3.93
N LEU A 121 -4.03 15.87 4.01
CA LEU A 121 -3.48 16.63 5.13
C LEU A 121 -4.35 16.37 6.36
N GLY A 122 -3.78 15.66 7.34
CA GLY A 122 -4.36 15.51 8.66
C GLY A 122 -5.21 14.26 8.94
N ASN A 123 -5.34 13.28 8.01
CA ASN A 123 -6.14 12.06 8.21
C ASN A 123 -5.63 10.84 7.39
N GLU A 124 -6.25 9.68 7.62
CA GLU A 124 -5.98 8.41 6.90
C GLU A 124 -6.74 8.30 5.57
N PHE A 125 -6.12 7.71 4.56
CA PHE A 125 -6.81 7.32 3.33
C PHE A 125 -7.57 6.01 3.55
N ARG A 126 -8.90 6.09 3.59
CA ARG A 126 -9.79 4.93 3.78
C ARG A 126 -10.87 4.92 2.70
N PRO A 127 -11.21 3.76 2.13
CA PRO A 127 -12.38 3.66 1.26
C PRO A 127 -13.67 3.86 2.06
N LEU A 128 -14.74 4.28 1.38
CA LEU A 128 -16.07 4.46 2.00
C LEU A 128 -16.70 3.13 2.44
N SER A 129 -16.24 2.00 1.87
CA SER A 129 -16.67 0.65 2.22
C SER A 129 -15.49 -0.33 2.27
N GLY A 130 -15.55 -1.28 3.21
CA GLY A 130 -14.50 -2.27 3.41
C GLY A 130 -14.44 -3.26 2.25
N ASN A 131 -13.23 -3.58 1.81
CA ASN A 131 -12.97 -4.56 0.73
C ASN A 131 -13.70 -4.24 -0.59
N ALA A 132 -14.01 -2.98 -0.86
CA ALA A 132 -14.74 -2.56 -2.05
C ALA A 132 -13.87 -1.82 -3.07
N ILE A 133 -12.71 -1.32 -2.65
CA ILE A 133 -11.83 -0.49 -3.46
C ILE A 133 -10.47 -1.16 -3.55
N ASP A 134 -10.03 -1.36 -4.79
CA ASP A 134 -8.68 -1.80 -5.10
C ASP A 134 -7.73 -0.59 -5.12
N LEU A 135 -6.49 -0.82 -4.72
CA LEU A 135 -5.41 0.15 -4.88
C LEU A 135 -4.68 -0.12 -6.20
N GLY A 136 -5.24 0.43 -7.28
CA GLY A 136 -4.80 0.16 -8.65
C GLY A 136 -5.52 -1.03 -9.28
N ASP A 137 -5.08 -1.43 -10.47
CA ASP A 137 -5.61 -2.57 -11.22
C ASP A 137 -4.49 -3.23 -12.06
N PRO A 138 -4.74 -4.37 -12.76
CA PRO A 138 -3.70 -5.07 -13.52
C PRO A 138 -3.00 -4.24 -14.60
N THR A 139 -3.63 -3.17 -15.07
CA THR A 139 -3.08 -2.23 -16.06
C THR A 139 -2.45 -1.03 -15.36
N PHE A 140 -3.08 -0.53 -14.29
CA PHE A 140 -2.63 0.67 -13.56
C PHE A 140 -2.20 0.32 -12.14
N SER A 141 -0.95 -0.10 -12.00
CA SER A 141 -0.35 -0.44 -10.71
C SER A 141 0.46 0.72 -10.12
N PHE A 142 0.53 0.77 -8.80
CA PHE A 142 1.49 1.60 -8.11
C PHE A 142 2.88 1.02 -8.29
N LYS A 143 3.85 1.86 -8.71
CA LYS A 143 5.24 1.43 -8.86
C LYS A 143 5.83 0.93 -7.53
N ASN A 144 5.55 1.66 -6.43
CA ASN A 144 6.06 1.38 -5.10
C ASN A 144 4.98 1.74 -4.05
N ILE A 145 4.99 1.01 -2.93
CA ILE A 145 4.25 1.35 -1.72
C ILE A 145 5.27 1.43 -0.59
N TYR A 146 5.35 2.59 0.08
CA TYR A 146 6.24 2.81 1.20
C TYR A 146 5.41 2.92 2.48
N ALA A 147 5.55 1.95 3.37
CA ALA A 147 4.95 1.95 4.70
C ALA A 147 6.07 1.96 5.74
N SER A 148 6.08 2.95 6.64
CA SER A 148 7.03 3.00 7.76
C SER A 148 6.67 2.03 8.89
N GLY A 149 5.42 1.60 8.95
CA GLY A 149 4.92 0.58 9.86
C GLY A 149 4.60 -0.72 9.14
N THR A 150 3.49 -1.35 9.53
CA THR A 150 3.07 -2.64 8.97
C THR A 150 2.22 -2.47 7.72
N LEU A 151 2.55 -3.19 6.65
CA LEU A 151 1.62 -3.45 5.54
C LEU A 151 0.87 -4.75 5.81
N SER A 152 -0.44 -4.66 6.07
CA SER A 152 -1.31 -5.83 6.26
C SER A 152 -1.96 -6.21 4.94
N VAL A 153 -1.67 -7.40 4.42
CA VAL A 153 -2.27 -7.93 3.19
C VAL A 153 -3.17 -9.11 3.56
N GLY A 154 -4.49 -8.95 3.43
CA GLY A 154 -5.45 -10.03 3.67
C GLY A 154 -5.53 -11.07 2.54
N GLY A 155 -4.99 -10.72 1.37
CA GLY A 155 -4.90 -11.59 0.20
C GLY A 155 -3.52 -12.22 0.01
N THR A 156 -3.24 -12.65 -1.22
CA THR A 156 -1.93 -13.21 -1.59
C THR A 156 -0.96 -12.10 -1.97
N ILE A 157 0.30 -12.20 -1.54
CA ILE A 157 1.38 -11.36 -2.05
C ILE A 157 2.06 -12.08 -3.22
N TYR A 158 1.90 -11.54 -4.43
CA TYR A 158 2.58 -12.02 -5.62
C TYR A 158 3.89 -11.27 -5.79
N ALA A 159 5.00 -11.98 -5.60
CA ALA A 159 6.33 -11.43 -5.89
C ALA A 159 6.74 -11.78 -7.33
N LYS A 160 7.54 -10.90 -7.96
CA LYS A 160 8.05 -11.11 -9.31
C LYS A 160 8.87 -12.42 -9.37
N SER A 161 8.62 -13.25 -10.37
CA SER A 161 9.41 -14.46 -10.64
C SER A 161 10.77 -14.09 -11.27
N GLY A 162 11.82 -14.86 -10.93
CA GLY A 162 13.17 -14.72 -11.48
C GLY A 162 14.26 -14.65 -10.41
N ASN A 163 15.52 -14.68 -10.86
CA ASN A 163 16.74 -14.67 -10.01
C ASN A 163 16.97 -13.36 -9.21
N ALA A 164 16.01 -12.44 -9.17
CA ALA A 164 16.09 -11.21 -8.38
C ALA A 164 15.36 -11.39 -7.04
N ALA A 165 15.73 -10.59 -6.05
CA ALA A 165 15.09 -10.60 -4.73
C ALA A 165 13.58 -10.34 -4.83
N ALA A 166 12.77 -11.33 -4.45
CA ALA A 166 11.32 -11.19 -4.33
C ALA A 166 10.94 -10.60 -2.98
N TYR A 167 11.61 -11.02 -1.91
CA TYR A 167 11.52 -10.43 -0.57
C TYR A 167 12.93 -10.25 -0.01
N SER A 168 13.30 -9.03 0.35
CA SER A 168 14.65 -8.66 0.84
C SER A 168 14.53 -7.60 1.93
N PHE A 169 15.65 -7.29 2.56
CA PHE A 169 15.77 -6.26 3.58
C PHE A 169 16.40 -5.00 2.98
N SER A 170 15.94 -3.83 3.43
CA SER A 170 16.51 -2.56 2.95
C SER A 170 18.00 -2.49 3.30
N GLY A 171 18.84 -2.28 2.29
CA GLY A 171 20.30 -2.19 2.45
C GLY A 171 21.04 -3.54 2.48
N ASP A 172 20.32 -4.66 2.35
CA ASP A 172 20.89 -6.01 2.26
C ASP A 172 20.32 -6.73 1.04
N GLU A 173 20.85 -6.36 -0.14
CA GLU A 173 20.40 -6.87 -1.43
C GLU A 173 20.79 -8.34 -1.67
N ASP A 174 21.70 -8.88 -0.86
CA ASP A 174 22.24 -10.22 -1.05
C ASP A 174 21.58 -11.28 -0.15
N THR A 175 20.68 -10.85 0.75
CA THR A 175 19.85 -11.72 1.58
C THR A 175 18.37 -11.58 1.23
N TYR A 176 17.78 -12.64 0.67
CA TYR A 176 16.42 -12.62 0.16
C TYR A 176 15.77 -14.00 0.02
N ILE A 177 14.45 -13.99 -0.14
CA ILE A 177 13.68 -15.14 -0.63
C ILE A 177 13.43 -14.92 -2.12
N SER A 178 13.66 -15.94 -2.95
CA SER A 178 13.40 -15.89 -4.40
C SER A 178 12.62 -17.09 -4.90
N ASN A 179 12.02 -16.88 -6.07
CA ASN A 179 11.43 -17.93 -6.89
C ASN A 179 12.32 -18.14 -8.12
N ASN A 180 13.10 -19.21 -8.11
CA ASN A 180 14.11 -19.52 -9.14
C ASN A 180 13.53 -20.30 -10.35
N GLY A 181 12.21 -20.53 -10.38
CA GLY A 181 11.54 -21.29 -11.44
C GLY A 181 10.19 -21.87 -10.99
N GLU A 182 9.43 -22.44 -11.92
CA GLU A 182 8.14 -23.06 -11.58
C GLU A 182 8.30 -24.06 -10.42
N ASN A 183 7.50 -23.84 -9.38
CA ASN A 183 7.43 -24.68 -8.18
C ASN A 183 8.77 -24.76 -7.42
N GLN A 184 9.57 -23.69 -7.45
CA GLN A 184 10.82 -23.59 -6.70
C GLN A 184 10.81 -22.38 -5.75
N MET A 185 11.37 -22.58 -4.57
CA MET A 185 11.63 -21.52 -3.59
C MET A 185 13.07 -21.63 -3.11
N ALA A 186 13.76 -20.50 -3.00
CA ALA A 186 15.09 -20.45 -2.44
C ALA A 186 15.21 -19.40 -1.33
N PHE A 187 16.01 -19.73 -0.33
CA PHE A 187 16.52 -18.79 0.67
C PHE A 187 17.97 -18.47 0.29
N VAL A 188 18.27 -17.18 0.12
CA VAL A 188 19.58 -16.66 -0.25
C VAL A 188 20.08 -15.79 0.90
N VAL A 189 21.33 -15.98 1.29
CA VAL A 189 21.99 -15.21 2.37
C VAL A 189 23.40 -14.89 1.92
N GLY A 190 23.80 -13.62 1.94
CA GLY A 190 25.15 -13.25 1.49
C GLY A 190 25.39 -13.51 0.00
N GLY A 191 24.34 -13.46 -0.82
CA GLY A 191 24.37 -13.70 -2.27
C GLY A 191 24.48 -15.18 -2.67
N ALA A 192 24.52 -16.10 -1.71
CA ALA A 192 24.60 -17.53 -1.96
C ALA A 192 23.27 -18.21 -1.63
N GLY A 193 22.78 -19.09 -2.52
CA GLY A 193 21.69 -20.00 -2.18
C GLY A 193 22.08 -20.83 -0.96
N THR A 194 21.28 -20.82 0.09
CA THR A 194 21.51 -21.61 1.30
C THR A 194 20.63 -22.85 1.31
N ILE A 195 19.34 -22.68 0.98
CA ILE A 195 18.35 -23.75 0.91
C ILE A 195 17.52 -23.57 -0.36
N GLY A 196 17.45 -24.63 -1.18
CA GLY A 196 16.55 -24.72 -2.33
C GLY A 196 15.49 -25.79 -2.12
N ILE A 197 14.22 -25.43 -2.29
CA ILE A 197 13.08 -26.35 -2.26
C ILE A 197 12.52 -26.44 -3.67
N ASN A 198 12.39 -27.66 -4.19
CA ASN A 198 11.67 -27.94 -5.43
C ASN A 198 10.63 -29.05 -5.20
N THR A 199 9.85 -29.38 -6.23
CA THR A 199 8.77 -30.37 -6.16
C THR A 199 9.23 -31.79 -5.83
N ALA A 200 10.51 -32.11 -5.98
CA ALA A 200 11.04 -33.46 -5.82
C ALA A 200 12.00 -33.60 -4.63
N SER A 201 12.59 -32.50 -4.14
CA SER A 201 13.72 -32.53 -3.21
C SER A 201 13.91 -31.24 -2.45
N LEU A 202 14.45 -31.39 -1.24
CA LEU A 202 15.12 -30.33 -0.50
C LEU A 202 16.62 -30.44 -0.79
N THR A 203 17.20 -29.40 -1.39
CA THR A 203 18.64 -29.34 -1.69
C THR A 203 19.31 -28.28 -0.83
N PHE A 204 20.35 -28.68 -0.09
CA PHE A 204 21.24 -27.77 0.60
C PHE A 204 22.44 -27.47 -0.30
N TYR A 205 22.73 -26.20 -0.55
CA TYR A 205 23.91 -25.78 -1.33
C TYR A 205 25.17 -25.65 -0.46
N ARG A 206 25.01 -25.73 0.87
CA ARG A 206 26.07 -25.67 1.86
C ARG A 206 25.98 -26.86 2.81
N ARG A 207 26.86 -26.90 3.80
CA ARG A 207 26.89 -27.96 4.81
C ARG A 207 25.60 -27.96 5.64
N ILE A 208 25.20 -29.15 6.08
CA ILE A 208 24.22 -29.34 7.14
C ILE A 208 25.00 -29.36 8.45
N GLU A 209 24.85 -28.34 9.28
CA GLU A 209 25.52 -28.22 10.57
C GLU A 209 24.47 -28.09 11.68
N PRO A 210 24.58 -28.85 12.78
CA PRO A 210 23.76 -28.59 13.96
C PRO A 210 24.26 -27.31 14.65
N ASP A 211 23.35 -26.61 15.33
CA ASP A 211 23.62 -25.43 16.14
C ASP A 211 24.40 -25.75 17.44
N ALA A 212 24.44 -27.02 17.84
CA ALA A 212 25.20 -27.47 19.00
C ALA A 212 25.68 -28.92 18.85
N LYS A 213 26.87 -29.21 19.41
CA LYS A 213 27.48 -30.54 19.40
C LYS A 213 26.67 -31.52 20.26
N ASN A 214 26.40 -32.71 19.73
CA ASN A 214 25.73 -33.82 20.42
C ASN A 214 24.29 -33.54 20.90
N LEU A 215 23.59 -32.54 20.35
CA LEU A 215 22.21 -32.20 20.77
C LEU A 215 21.16 -32.33 19.66
N ARG A 216 21.53 -32.77 18.46
CA ARG A 216 20.63 -32.84 17.30
C ARG A 216 20.77 -34.19 16.61
N ASP A 217 19.64 -34.82 16.36
CA ASP A 217 19.53 -36.02 15.54
C ASP A 217 19.22 -35.64 14.09
N ILE A 218 19.70 -36.46 13.14
CA ILE A 218 19.25 -36.43 11.74
C ILE A 218 18.19 -37.54 11.58
N GLY A 219 16.93 -37.18 11.81
CA GLY A 219 15.79 -38.11 11.87
C GLY A 219 15.37 -38.45 13.31
N ARG A 220 14.46 -39.41 13.45
CA ARG A 220 13.99 -39.95 14.75
C ARG A 220 13.54 -41.42 14.59
N PRO A 221 13.36 -42.22 15.66
CA PRO A 221 13.10 -43.67 15.52
C PRO A 221 11.89 -44.05 14.65
N ASP A 222 10.86 -43.20 14.59
CA ASP A 222 9.66 -43.36 13.75
C ASP A 222 9.78 -42.69 12.37
N LEU A 223 10.81 -41.87 12.14
CA LEU A 223 11.09 -41.18 10.87
C LEU A 223 12.59 -41.30 10.55
N SER A 224 12.97 -42.49 10.11
CA SER A 224 14.34 -42.81 9.70
C SER A 224 14.55 -42.57 8.20
N TRP A 225 15.79 -42.28 7.84
CA TRP A 225 16.19 -42.22 6.44
C TRP A 225 16.27 -43.64 5.89
N LYS A 226 15.57 -43.90 4.78
CA LYS A 226 15.65 -45.21 4.10
C LYS A 226 17.09 -45.58 3.74
N ASN A 227 17.85 -44.60 3.25
CA ASN A 227 19.24 -44.77 2.85
C ASN A 227 20.05 -43.51 3.21
N ILE A 228 21.32 -43.70 3.57
CA ILE A 228 22.32 -42.63 3.69
C ILE A 228 23.44 -42.94 2.71
N TYR A 229 23.65 -42.07 1.72
CA TYR A 229 24.72 -42.22 0.74
C TYR A 229 25.79 -41.16 1.00
N ALA A 230 27.02 -41.58 1.28
CA ALA A 230 28.19 -40.72 1.42
C ALA A 230 29.26 -41.15 0.42
N SER A 231 29.73 -40.23 -0.43
CA SER A 231 30.83 -40.50 -1.38
C SER A 231 32.22 -40.36 -0.78
N GLY A 232 32.33 -39.65 0.35
CA GLY A 232 33.56 -39.47 1.12
C GLY A 232 33.58 -40.29 2.41
N THR A 233 34.12 -39.73 3.49
CA THR A 233 34.20 -40.38 4.80
C THR A 233 33.00 -40.05 5.68
N ALA A 234 32.38 -41.07 6.28
CA ALA A 234 31.42 -40.91 7.36
C ALA A 234 32.11 -41.19 8.71
N TYR A 235 32.08 -40.23 9.63
CA TYR A 235 32.58 -40.39 11.00
C TYR A 235 31.42 -40.70 11.93
N LEU A 236 31.32 -41.94 12.38
CA LEU A 236 30.28 -42.41 13.28
C LEU A 236 30.93 -42.82 14.60
N ALA A 237 30.52 -42.19 15.70
CA ALA A 237 31.04 -42.55 17.02
C ALA A 237 30.62 -43.97 17.41
N ASN A 238 29.36 -44.32 17.13
CA ASN A 238 28.81 -45.66 17.32
C ASN A 238 27.85 -45.99 16.18
N VAL A 239 27.82 -47.25 15.75
CA VAL A 239 26.79 -47.78 14.85
C VAL A 239 26.05 -48.87 15.62
N ASN A 240 24.86 -48.55 16.13
CA ASN A 240 23.99 -49.52 16.78
C ASN A 240 22.97 -50.00 15.76
N VAL A 241 23.07 -51.26 15.33
CA VAL A 241 22.12 -51.84 14.39
C VAL A 241 21.04 -52.58 15.17
N VAL A 242 19.86 -51.95 15.24
CA VAL A 242 18.69 -52.50 15.94
C VAL A 242 17.70 -52.99 14.89
N ASP A 243 17.73 -54.27 14.59
CA ASP A 243 16.65 -54.97 13.88
C ASP A 243 16.17 -56.13 14.76
N THR A 244 14.88 -56.13 15.09
CA THR A 244 14.25 -57.06 16.03
C THR A 244 13.88 -58.40 15.40
N THR A 245 14.14 -58.64 14.11
CA THR A 245 13.62 -59.83 13.44
C THR A 245 14.62 -60.73 12.73
N SER A 246 15.81 -60.25 12.38
CA SER A 246 16.88 -61.07 11.79
C SER A 246 18.10 -60.18 11.55
N VAL A 247 19.21 -60.40 12.26
CA VAL A 247 20.47 -59.70 11.98
C VAL A 247 21.06 -60.26 10.67
N THR A 248 20.58 -59.77 9.54
CA THR A 248 21.31 -59.78 8.26
C THR A 248 21.95 -58.41 8.03
N SER A 249 22.36 -57.75 9.11
CA SER A 249 23.17 -56.53 9.11
C SER A 249 24.56 -56.85 8.56
N THR A 250 24.62 -57.05 7.26
CA THR A 250 25.85 -57.31 6.52
C THR A 250 26.55 -55.98 6.30
N VAL A 251 27.64 -55.77 7.03
CA VAL A 251 28.59 -54.69 6.67
C VAL A 251 29.35 -55.16 5.44
N PHE A 252 28.79 -54.90 4.27
CA PHE A 252 29.48 -55.18 3.02
C PHE A 252 30.51 -54.09 2.75
N VAL A 253 31.78 -54.39 2.99
CA VAL A 253 32.88 -53.51 2.60
C VAL A 253 33.34 -53.92 1.20
N GLY A 254 32.78 -53.28 0.18
CA GLY A 254 32.95 -53.72 -1.21
C GLY A 254 34.39 -53.74 -1.71
N ASN A 255 35.17 -52.70 -1.41
CA ASN A 255 36.59 -52.63 -1.73
C ASN A 255 37.34 -51.99 -0.55
N LEU A 256 38.19 -52.77 0.12
CA LEU A 256 39.21 -52.27 1.03
C LEU A 256 40.36 -51.71 0.18
N THR A 257 40.17 -50.55 -0.45
CA THR A 257 41.18 -49.92 -1.32
C THR A 257 42.13 -49.02 -0.53
N GLY A 258 43.44 -49.21 -0.77
CA GLY A 258 44.54 -48.62 0.01
C GLY A 258 45.29 -49.70 0.77
N LYS A 259 46.60 -49.51 1.01
CA LYS A 259 47.53 -50.55 1.51
C LYS A 259 47.16 -51.25 2.84
N ARG A 260 46.03 -50.92 3.48
CA ARG A 260 45.60 -51.39 4.81
C ARG A 260 44.11 -51.20 5.09
N GLY A 261 43.21 -51.43 4.13
CA GLY A 261 41.79 -51.49 4.50
C GLY A 261 41.58 -52.63 5.50
N GLN A 262 41.06 -52.32 6.70
CA GLN A 262 40.91 -53.26 7.80
C GLN A 262 39.52 -53.16 8.44
N ILE A 263 38.92 -54.29 8.76
CA ILE A 263 37.79 -54.38 9.69
C ILE A 263 38.33 -54.92 10.99
N CYS A 264 38.37 -54.08 12.03
CA CYS A 264 38.88 -54.45 13.34
C CYS A 264 37.74 -54.53 14.33
N LEU A 265 37.59 -55.70 14.95
CA LEU A 265 36.67 -55.93 16.05
C LEU A 265 37.51 -55.84 17.34
N GLY A 266 37.38 -54.74 18.07
CA GLY A 266 37.93 -54.63 19.42
C GLY A 266 37.19 -55.56 20.38
N ASP A 267 37.87 -56.09 21.39
CA ASP A 267 37.17 -56.67 22.54
C ASP A 267 36.54 -55.55 23.41
N GLN A 268 35.71 -55.95 24.37
CA GLN A 268 35.00 -55.02 25.25
C GLN A 268 35.88 -54.42 26.36
N ASP A 269 37.02 -55.04 26.68
CA ASP A 269 37.92 -54.59 27.75
C ASP A 269 39.02 -53.63 27.26
N GLY A 270 39.14 -53.46 25.94
CA GLY A 270 40.04 -52.53 25.28
C GLY A 270 41.48 -53.01 25.17
N THR A 271 41.77 -54.29 25.49
CA THR A 271 43.15 -54.82 25.53
C THR A 271 43.54 -55.63 24.29
N GLY A 272 42.60 -55.86 23.37
CA GLY A 272 42.87 -56.51 22.09
C GLY A 272 41.89 -56.13 20.98
N PHE A 273 42.31 -56.44 19.75
CA PHE A 273 41.44 -56.38 18.59
C PHE A 273 41.77 -57.51 17.62
N THR A 274 40.77 -57.96 16.88
CA THR A 274 40.93 -58.85 15.74
C THR A 274 40.61 -58.09 14.47
N CYS A 275 41.60 -57.89 13.62
CA CYS A 275 41.43 -57.24 12.33
C CYS A 275 41.41 -58.26 11.19
N LEU A 276 40.51 -58.06 10.25
CA LEU A 276 40.58 -58.63 8.91
C LEU A 276 41.18 -57.58 8.00
N THR A 277 42.35 -57.86 7.41
CA THR A 277 42.99 -57.01 6.39
C THR A 277 42.77 -57.65 5.03
N GLY A 278 42.29 -56.86 4.07
CA GLY A 278 42.29 -57.26 2.66
C GLY A 278 43.50 -56.66 1.95
N ASP A 279 44.33 -57.48 1.30
CA ASP A 279 45.34 -57.04 0.34
C ASP A 279 45.30 -57.91 -0.92
N ASN A 280 44.97 -57.31 -2.07
CA ASN A 280 44.91 -57.96 -3.39
C ASN A 280 44.22 -59.34 -3.41
N GLY A 281 43.03 -59.44 -2.82
CA GLY A 281 42.26 -60.69 -2.79
C GLY A 281 42.67 -61.69 -1.71
N THR A 282 43.71 -61.39 -0.92
CA THR A 282 44.07 -62.16 0.27
C THR A 282 43.47 -61.49 1.50
N MET A 283 42.64 -62.22 2.25
CA MET A 283 42.19 -61.80 3.57
C MET A 283 43.13 -62.38 4.63
N THR A 284 43.78 -61.51 5.40
CA THR A 284 44.61 -61.89 6.54
C THR A 284 43.93 -61.44 7.82
N ALA A 285 43.57 -62.39 8.67
CA ALA A 285 43.16 -62.10 10.04
C ALA A 285 44.41 -61.97 10.91
N TYR A 286 44.49 -60.92 11.74
CA TYR A 286 45.48 -60.84 12.81
C TYR A 286 44.82 -60.33 14.08
N SER A 287 45.24 -60.88 15.20
CA SER A 287 44.81 -60.44 16.53
C SER A 287 46.01 -59.97 17.30
N THR A 288 45.89 -58.83 17.96
CA THR A 288 46.88 -58.37 18.94
C THR A 288 46.30 -58.57 20.32
N SER A 289 47.01 -59.31 21.17
CA SER A 289 46.76 -59.42 22.60
C SER A 289 47.95 -58.77 23.30
N THR A 290 47.68 -57.68 24.02
CA THR A 290 48.56 -57.22 25.08
C THR A 290 47.99 -57.74 26.38
N TYR A 291 48.60 -58.81 26.92
CA TYR A 291 48.37 -59.26 28.29
C TYR A 291 48.84 -58.22 29.31
#